data_AF-A0A7G3BNK9-F1
#
_entry.id   AF-A0A7G3BNK9-F1
#
_cell.length_a   1.000
_cell.length_b   1.000
_cell.length_c   1.000
_cell.angle_alpha   90.00
_cell.angle_beta   90.00
_cell.angle_gamma   90.00
#
_symmetry.space_group_name_H-M   'P 1'
#
loop_
_entity.id
_entity.type
_entity.pdbx_description
1 polymer ?
#
loop_
_entity_poly.entity_id
_entity_poly.type
_entity_poly.pdbx_seq_one_letter_code
_entity_poly.pdbx_strand_id
1 'polypeptide(L)'
;MKSYSLFTIILLCLAIFVVDFLAFYWLQSITALIASTFLKNTINILFWFFTLGLIAAIITLKLRLDDIQPRRKQLLISSLYGLTISSFIPKIIFVIVMAVFYFTNYVFSENESHIVIPLIGLFVGFLPFFVIVYGIFKARYHFKVHHVSLKFKHLPPAFHGLKVVQISDLHLGSYNHKFHILERAIRKINQLEPDLLFFTGDLVNNYAWELRGWRKAFRHFSPKIDKYAVLGNHDYGDYSKWDSEEAKKENFNAIKTFYKENDFKLLLNETEIIEKENQNIAIVGVENWGNPPFKQYGNLQKALEGTEQIPFKILLSHDPSHWPEEVIEHTNIALTLSGHTHGMQAAFKLKNKEWSPIKYKYKHWAGLYEQNNQFLYVNRGLGWLGFPGRLGMRPEITLMELKKA
;
A
#
# COMPACT_ATOMS: atom_id res chain seq x y z
N MET A 1 14.82 3.59 3.52
CA MET A 1 15.97 3.87 4.42
C MET A 1 17.32 3.88 3.72
N LYS A 2 17.64 2.94 2.81
CA LYS A 2 18.86 3.04 1.98
C LYS A 2 18.79 4.15 0.94
N SER A 3 17.63 4.36 0.33
CA SER A 3 17.37 5.47 -0.60
C SER A 3 17.52 6.87 0.03
N TYR A 4 17.45 6.98 1.36
CA TYR A 4 17.56 8.25 2.06
C TYR A 4 18.98 8.43 2.60
N SER A 5 19.58 9.58 2.35
CA SER A 5 20.90 9.94 2.86
C SER A 5 20.92 9.96 4.40
N LEU A 6 22.10 9.79 5.00
CA LEU A 6 22.25 9.96 6.46
C LEU A 6 21.76 11.35 6.90
N PHE A 7 22.05 12.38 6.10
CA PHE A 7 21.54 13.74 6.29
C PHE A 7 20.01 13.79 6.40
N THR A 8 19.29 13.12 5.49
CA THR A 8 17.81 13.05 5.55
C THR A 8 17.31 12.40 6.84
N ILE A 9 18.00 11.34 7.31
CA ILE A 9 17.66 10.67 8.56
C ILE A 9 17.93 11.56 9.77
N ILE A 10 19.02 12.35 9.75
CA ILE A 10 19.33 13.34 10.78
C ILE A 10 18.25 14.42 10.83
N LEU A 11 17.81 14.94 9.67
CA LEU A 11 16.71 15.91 9.62
C LEU A 11 15.41 15.34 10.19
N LEU A 12 15.09 14.08 9.90
CA LEU A 12 13.94 13.40 10.52
C LEU A 12 14.09 13.32 12.04
N CYS A 13 15.26 12.94 12.54
CA CYS A 13 15.53 12.86 13.98
C CYS A 13 15.44 14.24 14.66
N LEU A 14 15.93 15.29 14.00
CA LEU A 14 15.80 16.67 14.46
C LEU A 14 14.32 17.10 14.50
N ALA A 15 13.54 16.79 13.46
CA ALA A 15 12.12 17.09 13.44
C ALA A 15 11.38 16.36 14.58
N ILE A 16 11.69 15.09 14.83
CA ILE A 16 11.17 14.33 15.99
C ILE A 16 11.53 15.03 17.29
N PHE A 17 12.79 15.42 17.48
CA PHE A 17 13.23 16.10 18.70
C PHE A 17 12.52 17.44 18.91
N VAL A 18 12.39 18.26 17.87
CA VAL A 18 11.70 19.57 17.95
C VAL A 18 10.23 19.41 18.31
N VAL A 19 9.51 18.50 17.65
CA VAL A 19 8.11 18.22 17.97
C VAL A 19 7.98 17.69 19.39
N ASP A 20 8.86 16.77 19.81
CA ASP A 20 8.82 16.19 21.15
C ASP A 20 9.16 17.24 22.21
N PHE A 21 10.07 18.18 21.95
CA PHE A 21 10.35 19.31 22.83
C PHE A 21 9.13 20.22 23.02
N LEU A 22 8.46 20.58 21.92
CA LEU A 22 7.22 21.38 21.98
C LEU A 22 6.08 20.62 22.67
N ALA A 23 5.93 19.32 22.38
CA ALA A 23 4.94 18.48 23.03
C ALA A 23 5.22 18.36 24.54
N PHE A 24 6.51 18.26 24.93
CA PHE A 24 6.93 18.19 26.32
C PHE A 24 6.62 19.49 27.09
N TYR A 25 6.82 20.65 26.46
CA TYR A 25 6.44 21.94 27.03
C TYR A 25 4.95 21.97 27.41
N TRP A 26 4.07 21.60 26.47
CA TRP A 26 2.63 21.53 26.75
C TRP A 26 2.26 20.40 27.72
N LEU A 27 2.99 19.27 27.70
CA LEU A 27 2.82 18.19 28.68
C LEU A 27 3.07 18.66 30.12
N GLN A 28 3.96 19.65 30.35
CA GLN A 28 4.15 20.21 31.70
C GLN A 28 2.88 20.88 32.23
N SER A 29 2.09 21.52 31.36
CA SER A 29 0.81 22.11 31.74
C SER A 29 -0.22 21.04 32.14
N ILE A 30 -0.20 19.88 31.47
CA ILE A 30 -1.07 18.75 31.79
C ILE A 30 -0.64 18.09 33.10
N THR A 31 0.66 17.83 33.28
CA THR A 31 1.18 17.16 34.48
C THR A 31 1.17 18.05 35.72
N ALA A 32 1.00 19.36 35.58
CA ALA A 32 0.76 20.27 36.71
C ALA A 32 -0.52 19.93 37.48
N LEU A 33 -1.49 19.26 36.85
CA LEU A 33 -2.72 18.77 37.50
C LEU A 33 -2.49 17.53 38.39
N ILE A 34 -1.31 16.93 38.34
CA ILE A 34 -0.98 15.71 39.08
C ILE A 34 -0.29 16.09 40.39
N ALA A 35 -0.92 15.77 41.54
CA ALA A 35 -0.37 16.08 42.86
C ALA A 35 0.91 15.30 43.22
N SER A 36 1.10 14.10 42.66
CA SER A 36 2.25 13.25 42.97
C SER A 36 3.50 13.66 42.19
N THR A 37 4.49 14.22 42.91
CA THR A 37 5.81 14.55 42.35
C THR A 37 6.52 13.34 41.75
N PHE A 38 6.38 12.18 42.39
CA PHE A 38 6.94 10.92 41.87
C PHE A 38 6.35 10.61 40.49
N LEU A 39 5.02 10.62 40.35
CA LEU A 39 4.36 10.32 39.09
C LEU A 39 4.71 11.34 37.99
N LYS A 40 4.79 12.63 38.33
CA LYS A 40 5.23 13.68 37.39
C LYS A 40 6.65 13.43 36.89
N ASN A 41 7.58 13.14 37.81
CA ASN A 41 8.98 12.84 37.45
C ASN A 41 9.07 11.58 36.59
N THR A 42 8.32 10.52 36.93
CA THR A 42 8.26 9.30 36.12
C THR A 42 7.76 9.57 34.70
N ILE A 43 6.67 10.33 34.53
CA ILE A 43 6.15 10.69 33.20
C ILE A 43 7.21 11.45 32.39
N ASN A 44 7.87 12.44 33.01
CA ASN A 44 8.89 13.25 32.35
C ASN A 44 10.11 12.42 31.92
N ILE A 45 10.59 11.53 32.79
CA ILE A 45 11.72 10.63 32.51
C ILE A 45 11.33 9.67 31.37
N LEU A 46 10.16 9.03 31.46
CA LEU A 46 9.70 8.09 30.44
C LEU A 46 9.51 8.75 29.07
N PHE A 47 9.01 9.98 29.04
CA PHE A 47 8.86 10.75 27.80
C PHE A 47 10.21 10.92 27.08
N TRP A 48 11.20 11.48 27.77
CA TRP A 48 12.52 11.73 27.16
C TRP A 48 13.31 10.46 26.91
N PHE A 49 13.22 9.47 27.81
CA PHE A 49 13.82 8.15 27.58
C PHE A 49 13.29 7.52 26.30
N PHE A 50 11.98 7.57 26.06
CA PHE A 50 11.38 7.08 24.84
C PHE A 50 11.84 7.86 23.60
N THR A 51 11.82 9.20 23.64
CA THR A 51 12.24 10.05 22.51
C THR A 51 13.70 9.81 22.12
N LEU A 52 14.61 9.88 23.10
CA LEU A 52 16.04 9.67 22.87
C LEU A 52 16.31 8.22 22.45
N GLY A 53 15.63 7.25 23.05
CA GLY A 53 15.71 5.84 22.66
C GLY A 53 15.24 5.60 21.22
N LEU A 54 14.14 6.23 20.80
CA LEU A 54 13.62 6.14 19.43
C LEU A 54 14.60 6.74 18.42
N ILE A 55 15.14 7.93 18.69
CA ILE A 55 16.14 8.58 17.83
C ILE A 55 17.40 7.73 17.74
N ALA A 56 17.92 7.25 18.88
CA ALA A 56 19.08 6.38 18.92
C ALA A 56 18.83 5.08 18.12
N ALA A 57 17.64 4.49 18.21
CA ALA A 57 17.27 3.31 17.43
C ALA A 57 17.23 3.59 15.92
N ILE A 58 16.69 4.73 15.48
CA ILE A 58 16.65 5.14 14.06
C ILE A 58 18.06 5.33 13.51
N ILE A 59 18.91 6.07 14.23
CA ILE A 59 20.30 6.31 13.83
C ILE A 59 21.08 4.99 13.80
N THR A 60 20.97 4.17 14.85
CA THR A 60 21.63 2.85 14.92
C THR A 60 21.20 1.94 13.78
N LEU A 61 19.90 1.88 13.48
CA LEU A 61 19.39 1.07 12.37
C LEU A 61 19.91 1.57 11.02
N LYS A 62 20.01 2.90 10.82
CA LYS A 62 20.58 3.47 9.60
C LYS A 62 22.07 3.13 9.44
N LEU A 63 22.85 3.23 10.52
CA LEU A 63 24.30 2.96 10.49
C LEU A 63 24.61 1.48 10.27
N ARG A 64 23.82 0.57 10.85
CA ARG A 64 24.02 -0.88 10.74
C ARG A 64 23.19 -1.53 9.62
N LEU A 65 22.54 -0.73 8.77
CA LEU A 65 21.54 -1.24 7.83
C LEU A 65 22.12 -2.22 6.82
N ASP A 66 23.38 -2.05 6.44
CA ASP A 66 24.07 -2.91 5.49
C ASP A 66 24.40 -4.28 6.11
N ASP A 67 24.77 -4.33 7.39
CA ASP A 67 25.22 -5.54 8.10
C ASP A 67 24.07 -6.46 8.55
N ILE A 68 22.83 -5.95 8.55
CA ILE A 68 21.67 -6.73 8.98
C ILE A 68 21.22 -7.65 7.85
N GLN A 69 21.04 -8.94 8.17
CA GLN A 69 20.43 -9.92 7.26
C GLN A 69 19.08 -9.42 6.72
N PRO A 70 18.79 -9.57 5.41
CA PRO A 70 17.58 -9.00 4.78
C PRO A 70 16.27 -9.32 5.49
N ARG A 71 16.11 -10.56 5.99
CA ARG A 71 14.90 -10.99 6.71
C ARG A 71 14.67 -10.19 8.01
N ARG A 72 15.71 -9.96 8.80
CA ARG A 72 15.63 -9.17 10.04
C ARG A 72 15.45 -7.69 9.73
N LYS A 73 16.08 -7.22 8.66
CA LYS A 73 16.03 -5.82 8.18
C LYS A 73 14.60 -5.36 7.94
N GLN A 74 13.80 -6.12 7.19
CA GLN A 74 12.40 -5.75 6.90
C GLN A 74 11.56 -5.58 8.17
N LEU A 75 11.69 -6.52 9.12
CA LEU A 75 10.96 -6.49 10.39
C LEU A 75 11.36 -5.27 11.24
N LEU A 76 12.66 -4.98 11.34
CA LEU A 76 13.16 -3.84 12.10
C LEU A 76 12.73 -2.51 11.48
N ILE A 77 12.89 -2.34 10.15
CA ILE A 77 12.46 -1.14 9.44
C ILE A 77 10.96 -0.92 9.65
N SER A 78 10.14 -1.95 9.40
CA SER A 78 8.69 -1.80 9.48
C SER A 78 8.22 -1.52 10.92
N SER A 79 8.81 -2.20 11.91
CA SER A 79 8.48 -1.97 13.32
C SER A 79 8.87 -0.57 13.77
N LEU A 80 10.07 -0.11 13.40
CA LEU A 80 10.53 1.23 13.75
C LEU A 80 9.73 2.31 13.02
N TYR A 81 9.33 2.07 11.78
CA TYR A 81 8.48 2.99 11.03
C TYR A 81 7.09 3.09 11.68
N GLY A 82 6.50 1.96 12.05
CA GLY A 82 5.25 1.92 12.81
C GLY A 82 5.35 2.64 14.16
N LEU A 83 6.42 2.41 14.91
CA LEU A 83 6.67 3.07 16.19
C LEU A 83 6.85 4.58 16.03
N THR A 84 7.64 4.99 15.03
CA THR A 84 7.87 6.40 14.70
C THR A 84 6.57 7.09 14.33
N ILE A 85 5.77 6.53 13.42
CA ILE A 85 4.47 7.11 13.02
C ILE A 85 3.52 7.17 14.23
N SER A 86 3.44 6.11 15.02
CA SER A 86 2.55 6.04 16.19
C SER A 86 2.91 7.05 17.25
N SER A 87 4.20 7.39 17.42
CA SER A 87 4.62 8.43 18.36
C SER A 87 4.53 9.84 17.76
N PHE A 88 5.04 10.02 16.55
CA PHE A 88 5.31 11.34 15.98
C PHE A 88 4.03 12.02 15.46
N ILE A 89 3.16 11.30 14.75
CA ILE A 89 1.96 11.90 14.17
C ILE A 89 1.00 12.43 15.24
N PRO A 90 0.66 11.69 16.31
CA PRO A 90 -0.21 12.22 17.36
C PRO A 90 0.40 13.44 18.06
N LYS A 91 1.72 13.48 18.26
CA LYS A 91 2.40 14.64 18.86
C LYS A 91 2.39 15.86 17.95
N ILE A 92 2.55 15.70 16.63
CA ILE A 92 2.37 16.81 15.68
C ILE A 92 0.96 17.39 15.80
N ILE A 93 -0.06 16.52 15.75
CA ILE A 93 -1.46 16.95 15.85
C ILE A 93 -1.70 17.67 17.17
N PHE A 94 -1.21 17.09 18.27
CA PHE A 94 -1.24 17.69 19.60
C PHE A 94 -0.60 19.08 19.61
N VAL A 95 0.65 19.23 19.15
CA VAL A 95 1.35 20.52 19.14
C VAL A 95 0.61 21.57 18.30
N ILE A 96 0.14 21.21 17.09
CA ILE A 96 -0.61 22.13 16.22
C ILE A 96 -1.89 22.60 16.91
N VAL A 97 -2.68 21.67 17.43
CA VAL A 97 -3.96 21.99 18.06
C VAL A 97 -3.75 22.82 19.33
N MET A 98 -2.78 22.45 20.17
CA MET A 98 -2.45 23.20 21.38
C MET A 98 -1.95 24.61 21.06
N ALA A 99 -1.12 24.77 20.02
CA ALA A 99 -0.67 26.08 19.57
C ALA A 99 -1.84 26.96 19.12
N VAL A 100 -2.80 26.41 18.36
CA VAL A 100 -4.01 27.13 17.94
C VAL A 100 -4.88 27.51 19.13
N PHE A 101 -5.12 26.60 20.07
CA PHE A 101 -5.92 26.89 21.27
C PHE A 101 -5.26 27.92 22.17
N TYR A 102 -3.94 27.82 22.38
CA TYR A 102 -3.19 28.79 23.17
C TYR A 102 -3.25 30.18 22.53
N PHE A 103 -3.00 30.28 21.22
CA PHE A 103 -3.10 31.55 20.51
C PHE A 103 -4.52 32.14 20.55
N THR A 104 -5.54 31.30 20.36
CA THR A 104 -6.94 31.74 20.44
C THR A 104 -7.28 32.23 21.85
N ASN A 105 -6.84 31.53 22.90
CA ASN A 105 -7.04 31.98 24.28
C ASN A 105 -6.33 33.31 24.54
N TYR A 106 -5.08 33.46 24.08
CA TYR A 106 -4.32 34.71 24.22
C TYR A 106 -5.00 35.91 23.55
N VAL A 107 -5.66 35.71 22.39
CA VAL A 107 -6.32 36.79 21.64
C VAL A 107 -7.71 37.13 22.20
N PHE A 108 -8.48 36.13 22.64
CA PHE A 108 -9.91 36.29 22.93
C PHE A 108 -10.29 36.13 24.42
N SER A 109 -9.35 35.77 25.29
CA SER A 109 -9.61 35.57 26.72
C SER A 109 -8.55 36.26 27.58
N GLU A 110 -8.99 36.99 28.60
CA GLU A 110 -8.10 37.56 29.62
C GLU A 110 -7.65 36.51 30.65
N ASN A 111 -8.36 35.38 30.73
CA ASN A 111 -8.08 34.30 31.67
C ASN A 111 -7.45 33.10 30.95
N GLU A 112 -6.40 32.52 31.55
CA GLU A 112 -5.86 31.23 31.12
C GLU A 112 -6.75 30.09 31.61
N SER A 113 -7.23 29.25 30.70
CA SER A 113 -7.96 28.04 31.08
C SER A 113 -6.98 26.94 31.52
N HIS A 114 -6.72 26.83 32.82
CA HIS A 114 -5.82 25.83 33.39
C HIS A 114 -6.31 24.36 33.34
N ILE A 115 -7.57 24.11 32.98
CA ILE A 115 -8.15 22.75 32.96
C ILE A 115 -8.60 22.31 31.56
N VAL A 116 -9.35 23.15 30.83
CA VAL A 116 -9.94 22.76 29.54
C VAL A 116 -8.87 22.52 28.48
N ILE A 117 -7.85 23.39 28.40
CA ILE A 117 -6.75 23.29 27.43
C ILE A 117 -5.96 21.98 27.64
N PRO A 118 -5.52 21.62 28.87
CA PRO A 118 -4.94 20.30 29.15
C PRO A 118 -5.81 19.10 28.78
N LEU A 119 -7.13 19.14 29.07
CA LEU A 119 -8.05 18.04 28.78
C LEU A 119 -8.25 17.84 27.27
N ILE A 120 -8.42 18.93 26.51
CA ILE A 120 -8.46 18.89 25.04
C ILE A 120 -7.15 18.32 24.50
N GLY A 121 -6.02 18.77 25.05
CA GLY A 121 -4.70 18.27 24.72
C GLY A 121 -4.58 16.74 24.88
N LEU A 122 -5.03 16.19 26.02
CA LEU A 122 -5.06 14.75 26.25
C LEU A 122 -5.86 14.03 25.16
N PHE A 123 -7.09 14.49 24.87
CA PHE A 123 -7.94 13.85 23.88
C PHE A 123 -7.31 13.86 22.47
N VAL A 124 -6.77 15.02 22.06
CA VAL A 124 -6.17 15.23 20.74
C VAL A 124 -4.85 14.47 20.58
N GLY A 125 -4.09 14.28 21.65
CA GLY A 125 -2.90 13.44 21.63
C GLY A 125 -3.21 11.93 21.61
N PHE A 126 -4.18 11.48 22.41
CA PHE A 126 -4.47 10.05 22.55
C PHE A 126 -5.32 9.48 21.41
N LEU A 127 -6.31 10.21 20.90
CA LEU A 127 -7.22 9.67 19.88
C LEU A 127 -6.47 9.25 18.59
N PRO A 128 -5.61 10.09 17.97
CA PRO A 128 -4.85 9.67 16.79
C PRO A 128 -3.90 8.50 17.08
N PHE A 129 -3.31 8.45 18.28
CA PHE A 129 -2.48 7.32 18.70
C PHE A 129 -3.27 6.00 18.64
N PHE A 130 -4.44 5.94 19.26
CA PHE A 130 -5.28 4.73 19.25
C PHE A 130 -5.79 4.37 17.84
N VAL A 131 -6.09 5.36 17.00
CA VAL A 131 -6.44 5.13 15.59
C VAL A 131 -5.28 4.49 14.83
N ILE A 132 -4.04 4.97 15.05
CA ILE A 132 -2.85 4.40 14.42
C ILE A 132 -2.58 2.98 14.92
N VAL A 133 -2.65 2.76 16.23
CA VAL A 133 -2.51 1.43 16.85
C VAL A 133 -3.54 0.45 16.29
N TYR A 134 -4.82 0.86 16.19
CA TYR A 134 -5.86 0.06 15.52
C TYR A 134 -5.50 -0.23 14.06
N GLY A 135 -4.96 0.78 13.34
CA GLY A 135 -4.44 0.66 11.99
C GLY A 135 -3.38 -0.44 11.83
N ILE A 136 -2.43 -0.49 12.77
CA ILE A 136 -1.30 -1.42 12.79
C ILE A 136 -1.74 -2.83 13.19
N PHE A 137 -2.59 -2.99 14.20
CA PHE A 137 -2.89 -4.33 14.73
C PHE A 137 -4.11 -4.98 14.08
N LYS A 138 -5.12 -4.20 13.67
CA LYS A 138 -6.41 -4.72 13.20
C LYS A 138 -6.72 -4.33 11.76
N ALA A 139 -6.68 -3.05 11.42
CA ALA A 139 -7.15 -2.57 10.12
C ALA A 139 -6.33 -3.12 8.93
N ARG A 140 -5.03 -3.34 9.11
CA ARG A 140 -4.15 -3.91 8.06
C ARG A 140 -4.54 -5.31 7.57
N TYR A 141 -5.41 -6.01 8.31
CA TYR A 141 -5.93 -7.33 7.94
C TYR A 141 -7.46 -7.33 7.85
N HIS A 142 -8.08 -6.15 7.83
CA HIS A 142 -9.52 -5.97 7.70
C HIS A 142 -9.89 -5.82 6.21
N PHE A 143 -9.73 -6.91 5.46
CA PHE A 143 -10.01 -6.97 4.02
C PHE A 143 -11.40 -6.43 3.68
N LYS A 144 -11.50 -5.63 2.63
CA LYS A 144 -12.75 -5.05 2.13
C LYS A 144 -12.96 -5.47 0.69
N VAL A 145 -14.16 -5.96 0.40
CA VAL A 145 -14.59 -6.21 -0.98
C VAL A 145 -15.20 -4.92 -1.54
N HIS A 146 -14.74 -4.51 -2.71
CA HIS A 146 -15.28 -3.42 -3.51
C HIS A 146 -16.01 -4.01 -4.71
N HIS A 147 -17.28 -3.65 -4.89
CA HIS A 147 -18.08 -4.08 -6.03
C HIS A 147 -18.13 -2.95 -7.05
N VAL A 148 -17.76 -3.25 -8.29
CA VAL A 148 -17.73 -2.30 -9.41
C VAL A 148 -18.49 -2.92 -10.57
N SER A 149 -19.45 -2.20 -11.12
CA SER A 149 -20.15 -2.62 -12.34
C SER A 149 -19.74 -1.70 -13.47
N LEU A 150 -19.16 -2.27 -14.52
CA LEU A 150 -18.64 -1.54 -15.67
C LEU A 150 -19.45 -1.89 -16.91
N LYS A 151 -19.91 -0.88 -17.64
CA LYS A 151 -20.72 -1.05 -18.85
C LYS A 151 -19.89 -0.69 -20.07
N PHE A 152 -19.84 -1.57 -21.04
CA PHE A 152 -19.05 -1.39 -22.25
C PHE A 152 -19.88 -1.65 -23.50
N LYS A 153 -19.81 -0.73 -24.46
CA LYS A 153 -20.46 -0.88 -25.77
C LYS A 153 -19.82 -2.00 -26.59
N HIS A 154 -18.52 -2.22 -26.45
CA HIS A 154 -17.74 -3.17 -27.28
C HIS A 154 -17.48 -4.52 -26.60
N LEU A 155 -17.98 -4.75 -25.38
CA LEU A 155 -17.89 -6.09 -24.77
C LEU A 155 -18.64 -7.10 -25.65
N PRO A 156 -18.09 -8.28 -25.99
CA PRO A 156 -18.85 -9.27 -26.73
C PRO A 156 -19.99 -9.84 -25.87
N PRO A 157 -21.19 -10.09 -26.43
CA PRO A 157 -22.35 -10.59 -25.68
C PRO A 157 -22.09 -11.83 -24.81
N ALA A 158 -21.24 -12.77 -25.26
CA ALA A 158 -20.90 -13.98 -24.51
C ALA A 158 -20.22 -13.68 -23.16
N PHE A 159 -19.59 -12.51 -23.03
CA PHE A 159 -18.92 -12.06 -21.80
C PHE A 159 -19.79 -11.12 -20.95
N HIS A 160 -21.08 -10.93 -21.27
CA HIS A 160 -21.99 -10.22 -20.39
C HIS A 160 -22.09 -10.92 -19.03
N GLY A 161 -21.90 -10.16 -17.95
CA GLY A 161 -21.91 -10.68 -16.58
C GLY A 161 -20.60 -11.31 -16.13
N LEU A 162 -19.52 -11.22 -16.93
CA LEU A 162 -18.20 -11.73 -16.56
C LEU A 162 -17.75 -11.13 -15.22
N LYS A 163 -17.47 -11.99 -14.24
CA LYS A 163 -17.00 -11.63 -12.90
C LYS A 163 -15.49 -11.73 -12.84
N VAL A 164 -14.84 -10.58 -12.73
CA VAL A 164 -13.40 -10.45 -12.57
C VAL A 164 -13.11 -10.07 -11.13
N VAL A 165 -12.26 -10.83 -10.44
CA VAL A 165 -11.67 -10.37 -9.17
C VAL A 165 -10.26 -9.88 -9.41
N GLN A 166 -9.96 -8.66 -8.95
CA GLN A 166 -8.61 -8.13 -8.90
C GLN A 166 -8.08 -8.12 -7.46
N ILE A 167 -6.85 -8.60 -7.30
CA ILE A 167 -6.00 -8.37 -6.15
C ILE A 167 -4.68 -7.76 -6.60
N SER A 168 -3.98 -7.10 -5.68
CA SER A 168 -2.69 -6.48 -5.97
C SER A 168 -1.85 -6.36 -4.70
N ASP A 169 -0.55 -6.15 -4.86
CA ASP A 169 0.38 -5.73 -3.82
C ASP A 169 0.27 -6.55 -2.52
N LEU A 170 0.50 -7.86 -2.65
CA LEU A 170 0.42 -8.79 -1.52
C LEU A 170 1.57 -8.58 -0.54
N HIS A 171 2.78 -8.25 -1.01
CA HIS A 171 3.97 -8.06 -0.17
C HIS A 171 4.12 -9.17 0.87
N LEU A 172 4.18 -10.43 0.44
CA LEU A 172 4.07 -11.62 1.30
C LEU A 172 5.09 -11.65 2.45
N GLY A 173 6.28 -11.07 2.27
CA GLY A 173 7.26 -10.94 3.36
C GLY A 173 6.73 -10.14 4.57
N SER A 174 5.81 -9.20 4.35
CA SER A 174 5.19 -8.38 5.40
C SER A 174 4.14 -9.15 6.22
N TYR A 175 3.64 -10.27 5.70
CA TYR A 175 2.76 -11.16 6.47
C TYR A 175 3.52 -11.99 7.50
N ASN A 176 4.84 -12.13 7.36
CA ASN A 176 5.71 -12.91 8.25
C ASN A 176 5.14 -14.30 8.57
N HIS A 177 4.83 -15.08 7.53
CA HIS A 177 4.32 -16.46 7.62
C HIS A 177 2.96 -16.63 8.31
N LYS A 178 2.17 -15.56 8.46
CA LYS A 178 0.79 -15.64 8.97
C LYS A 178 -0.18 -16.13 7.88
N PHE A 179 0.00 -17.38 7.44
CA PHE A 179 -0.74 -17.99 6.32
C PHE A 179 -2.26 -17.87 6.49
N HIS A 180 -2.76 -18.12 7.70
CA HIS A 180 -4.19 -18.00 8.05
C HIS A 180 -4.82 -16.64 7.72
N ILE A 181 -4.03 -15.57 7.69
CA ILE A 181 -4.54 -14.23 7.35
C ILE A 181 -4.86 -14.15 5.86
N LEU A 182 -3.94 -14.59 5.00
CA LEU A 182 -4.18 -14.61 3.55
C LEU A 182 -5.30 -15.60 3.22
N GLU A 183 -5.34 -16.76 3.87
CA GLU A 183 -6.43 -17.73 3.67
C GLU A 183 -7.81 -17.13 3.95
N ARG A 184 -7.96 -16.21 4.92
CA ARG A 184 -9.22 -15.47 5.12
C ARG A 184 -9.58 -14.60 3.91
N ALA A 185 -8.59 -13.97 3.27
CA ALA A 185 -8.81 -13.20 2.05
C ALA A 185 -9.16 -14.12 0.88
N ILE A 186 -8.46 -15.25 0.72
CA ILE A 186 -8.76 -16.26 -0.31
C ILE A 186 -10.18 -16.81 -0.17
N ARG A 187 -10.62 -17.14 1.06
CA ARG A 187 -12.01 -17.54 1.29
C ARG A 187 -13.00 -16.46 0.87
N LYS A 188 -12.73 -15.19 1.18
CA LYS A 188 -13.56 -14.07 0.71
C LYS A 188 -13.57 -13.96 -0.81
N ILE A 189 -12.44 -14.20 -1.47
CA ILE A 189 -12.32 -14.15 -2.94
C ILE A 189 -13.12 -15.28 -3.58
N ASN A 190 -12.96 -16.52 -3.12
CA ASN A 190 -13.70 -17.67 -3.66
C ASN A 190 -15.21 -17.54 -3.45
N GLN A 191 -15.67 -16.94 -2.34
CA GLN A 191 -17.08 -16.63 -2.09
C GLN A 191 -17.70 -15.65 -3.10
N LEU A 192 -16.88 -14.90 -3.85
CA LEU A 192 -17.35 -14.03 -4.93
C LEU A 192 -17.59 -14.80 -6.24
N GLU A 193 -17.17 -16.07 -6.28
CA GLU A 193 -17.23 -16.95 -7.45
C GLU A 193 -16.69 -16.29 -8.74
N PRO A 194 -15.43 -15.81 -8.74
CA PRO A 194 -14.85 -15.15 -9.90
C PRO A 194 -14.78 -16.11 -11.09
N ASP A 195 -15.06 -15.58 -12.28
CA ASP A 195 -14.70 -16.26 -13.52
C ASP A 195 -13.20 -16.13 -13.77
N LEU A 196 -12.65 -14.94 -13.55
CA LEU A 196 -11.22 -14.63 -13.69
C LEU A 196 -10.66 -14.03 -12.42
N LEU A 197 -9.43 -14.41 -12.06
CA LEU A 197 -8.65 -13.77 -11.01
C LEU A 197 -7.43 -13.08 -11.61
N PHE A 198 -7.32 -11.78 -11.40
CA PHE A 198 -6.16 -10.99 -11.82
C PHE A 198 -5.35 -10.56 -10.62
N PHE A 199 -4.03 -10.75 -10.72
CA PHE A 199 -3.07 -10.27 -9.74
C PHE A 199 -2.10 -9.28 -10.37
N THR A 200 -2.26 -7.99 -10.04
CA THR A 200 -1.56 -6.90 -10.73
C THR A 200 -0.22 -6.52 -10.11
N GLY A 201 0.57 -7.50 -9.66
CA GLY A 201 1.96 -7.32 -9.24
C GLY A 201 2.21 -7.09 -7.75
N ASP A 202 3.49 -7.06 -7.38
CA ASP A 202 4.03 -6.90 -6.02
C ASP A 202 3.68 -8.08 -5.10
N LEU A 203 4.17 -9.26 -5.48
CA LEU A 203 4.05 -10.49 -4.69
C LEU A 203 4.96 -10.49 -3.48
N VAL A 204 6.20 -10.06 -3.66
CA VAL A 204 7.22 -9.97 -2.60
C VAL A 204 7.58 -8.52 -2.32
N ASN A 205 8.19 -8.24 -1.17
CA ASN A 205 8.81 -6.94 -0.96
C ASN A 205 10.06 -6.80 -1.82
N ASN A 206 10.86 -7.87 -1.94
CA ASN A 206 12.14 -7.88 -2.65
C ASN A 206 12.67 -9.29 -2.99
N TYR A 207 12.40 -10.28 -2.13
CA TYR A 207 13.12 -11.55 -2.15
C TYR A 207 12.21 -12.78 -2.25
N ALA A 208 12.63 -13.77 -3.01
CA ALA A 208 11.94 -15.04 -3.22
C ALA A 208 11.83 -15.90 -1.95
N TRP A 209 12.72 -15.74 -0.96
CA TRP A 209 12.59 -16.47 0.32
C TRP A 209 11.30 -16.10 1.06
N GLU A 210 10.70 -14.94 0.76
CA GLU A 210 9.41 -14.51 1.32
C GLU A 210 8.25 -15.40 0.87
N LEU A 211 8.43 -16.18 -0.21
CA LEU A 211 7.44 -17.09 -0.80
C LEU A 211 7.36 -18.45 -0.08
N ARG A 212 8.31 -18.74 0.80
CA ARG A 212 8.41 -20.04 1.49
C ARG A 212 7.12 -20.35 2.27
N GLY A 213 6.48 -21.46 1.91
CA GLY A 213 5.25 -21.95 2.55
C GLY A 213 3.95 -21.41 1.95
N TRP A 214 3.97 -20.34 1.14
CA TRP A 214 2.76 -19.72 0.62
C TRP A 214 2.05 -20.53 -0.47
N ARG A 215 2.73 -21.49 -1.10
CA ARG A 215 2.12 -22.40 -2.09
C ARG A 215 0.86 -23.07 -1.55
N LYS A 216 0.85 -23.45 -0.26
CA LYS A 216 -0.31 -24.07 0.39
C LYS A 216 -1.55 -23.16 0.39
N ALA A 217 -1.36 -21.86 0.57
CA ALA A 217 -2.47 -20.91 0.52
C ALA A 217 -2.90 -20.62 -0.93
N PHE A 218 -1.94 -20.39 -1.83
CA PHE A 218 -2.21 -19.97 -3.22
C PHE A 218 -2.95 -21.02 -4.05
N ARG A 219 -2.74 -22.31 -3.77
CA ARG A 219 -3.50 -23.40 -4.42
C ARG A 219 -5.00 -23.36 -4.14
N HIS A 220 -5.44 -22.64 -3.11
CA HIS A 220 -6.87 -22.50 -2.81
C HIS A 220 -7.57 -21.41 -3.64
N PHE A 221 -6.85 -20.61 -4.44
CA PHE A 221 -7.51 -19.73 -5.40
C PHE A 221 -8.22 -20.56 -6.47
N SER A 222 -9.52 -20.33 -6.64
CA SER A 222 -10.39 -21.18 -7.48
C SER A 222 -11.35 -20.36 -8.37
N PRO A 223 -10.83 -19.51 -9.29
CA PRO A 223 -11.69 -18.93 -10.32
C PRO A 223 -12.19 -20.01 -11.29
N LYS A 224 -13.31 -19.75 -11.97
CA LYS A 224 -13.97 -20.71 -12.87
C LYS A 224 -13.22 -20.91 -14.19
N ILE A 225 -12.56 -19.87 -14.70
CA ILE A 225 -11.80 -19.89 -15.96
C ILE A 225 -10.31 -19.98 -15.65
N ASP A 226 -9.69 -18.87 -15.20
CA ASP A 226 -8.23 -18.79 -15.09
C ASP A 226 -7.73 -17.72 -14.12
N LYS A 227 -6.43 -17.80 -13.80
CA LYS A 227 -5.68 -16.86 -12.97
C LYS A 227 -4.57 -16.21 -13.79
N TYR A 228 -4.56 -14.89 -13.90
CA TYR A 228 -3.51 -14.14 -14.59
C TYR A 228 -2.75 -13.23 -13.64
N ALA A 229 -1.47 -13.01 -13.92
CA ALA A 229 -0.65 -12.09 -13.16
C ALA A 229 0.30 -11.30 -14.05
N VAL A 230 0.71 -10.13 -13.56
CA VAL A 230 1.87 -9.37 -14.02
C VAL A 230 2.80 -9.13 -12.84
N LEU A 231 4.03 -8.70 -13.11
CA LEU A 231 4.99 -8.35 -12.07
C LEU A 231 4.83 -6.89 -11.65
N GLY A 232 5.03 -6.64 -10.36
CA GLY A 232 5.18 -5.29 -9.83
C GLY A 232 6.65 -4.90 -9.69
N ASN A 233 6.92 -3.65 -9.37
CA ASN A 233 8.28 -3.12 -9.29
C ASN A 233 9.11 -3.83 -8.20
N HIS A 234 8.46 -4.36 -7.15
CA HIS A 234 9.15 -5.08 -6.07
C HIS A 234 9.56 -6.50 -6.44
N ASP A 235 8.95 -7.11 -7.47
CA ASP A 235 9.21 -8.49 -7.87
C ASP A 235 10.55 -8.65 -8.60
N TYR A 236 11.13 -7.56 -9.13
CA TYR A 236 12.41 -7.57 -9.86
C TYR A 236 13.64 -7.59 -8.94
N GLY A 237 13.46 -7.36 -7.63
CA GLY A 237 14.57 -7.30 -6.67
C GLY A 237 15.47 -6.07 -6.83
N ASP A 238 15.05 -5.05 -7.58
CA ASP A 238 15.84 -3.85 -7.88
C ASP A 238 16.13 -2.97 -6.65
N TYR A 239 15.35 -3.10 -5.57
CA TYR A 239 15.55 -2.32 -4.33
C TYR A 239 16.47 -3.01 -3.31
N SER A 240 17.19 -4.03 -3.76
CA SER A 240 18.10 -4.83 -2.94
C SER A 240 19.53 -4.79 -3.47
N LYS A 241 20.50 -4.95 -2.56
CA LYS A 241 21.88 -5.24 -2.94
C LYS A 241 22.01 -6.74 -3.12
N TRP A 242 22.74 -7.14 -4.15
CA TRP A 242 22.99 -8.53 -4.52
C TRP A 242 24.49 -8.77 -4.52
N ASP A 243 24.90 -9.97 -4.10
CA ASP A 243 26.31 -10.36 -4.09
C ASP A 243 26.84 -10.54 -5.53
N SER A 244 25.96 -10.89 -6.46
CA SER A 244 26.22 -10.93 -7.90
C SER A 244 24.93 -10.76 -8.71
N GLU A 245 25.05 -10.50 -10.02
CA GLU A 245 23.89 -10.44 -10.93
C GLU A 245 23.21 -11.81 -11.06
N GLU A 246 23.95 -12.91 -10.95
CA GLU A 246 23.41 -14.28 -10.93
C GLU A 246 22.50 -14.48 -9.73
N ALA A 247 22.90 -14.05 -8.53
CA ALA A 247 22.06 -14.15 -7.34
C ALA A 247 20.74 -13.38 -7.48
N LYS A 248 20.77 -12.20 -8.12
CA LYS A 248 19.57 -11.43 -8.46
C LYS A 248 18.69 -12.18 -9.46
N LYS A 249 19.29 -12.75 -10.51
CA LYS A 249 18.59 -13.52 -11.54
C LYS A 249 17.94 -14.78 -10.98
N GLU A 250 18.62 -15.50 -10.08
CA GLU A 250 18.07 -16.65 -9.37
C GLU A 250 16.85 -16.26 -8.52
N ASN A 251 16.94 -15.16 -7.78
CA ASN A 251 15.82 -14.63 -7.02
C ASN A 251 14.62 -14.31 -7.94
N PHE A 252 14.86 -13.60 -9.03
CA PHE A 252 13.84 -13.25 -10.00
C PHE A 252 13.18 -14.47 -10.63
N ASN A 253 13.98 -15.46 -11.04
CA ASN A 253 13.48 -16.72 -11.60
C ASN A 253 12.67 -17.53 -10.57
N ALA A 254 13.06 -17.54 -9.30
CA ALA A 254 12.30 -18.20 -8.24
C ALA A 254 10.91 -17.55 -8.04
N ILE A 255 10.81 -16.22 -8.15
CA ILE A 255 9.53 -15.49 -8.10
C ILE A 255 8.64 -15.89 -9.28
N LYS A 256 9.17 -15.88 -10.51
CA LYS A 256 8.42 -16.33 -11.71
C LYS A 256 7.96 -17.78 -11.60
N THR A 257 8.83 -18.66 -11.08
CA THR A 257 8.53 -20.08 -10.88
C THR A 257 7.37 -20.26 -9.90
N PHE A 258 7.29 -19.45 -8.85
CA PHE A 258 6.19 -19.51 -7.90
C PHE A 258 4.83 -19.22 -8.55
N TYR A 259 4.73 -18.26 -9.46
CA TYR A 259 3.48 -18.03 -10.21
C TYR A 259 3.06 -19.27 -10.99
N LYS A 260 4.00 -19.85 -11.75
CA LYS A 260 3.77 -21.06 -12.55
C LYS A 260 3.33 -22.26 -11.71
N GLU A 261 3.97 -22.51 -10.57
CA GLU A 261 3.65 -23.63 -9.68
C GLU A 261 2.32 -23.49 -8.92
N ASN A 262 1.69 -22.31 -8.99
CA ASN A 262 0.37 -22.03 -8.42
C ASN A 262 -0.66 -21.67 -9.49
N ASP A 263 -0.41 -22.09 -10.73
CA ASP A 263 -1.28 -21.99 -11.90
C ASP A 263 -1.70 -20.55 -12.24
N PHE A 264 -0.84 -19.56 -11.95
CA PHE A 264 -1.00 -18.22 -12.50
C PHE A 264 -0.29 -18.14 -13.85
N LYS A 265 -1.03 -17.70 -14.87
CA LYS A 265 -0.48 -17.33 -16.17
C LYS A 265 0.18 -15.97 -16.02
N LEU A 266 1.50 -15.97 -15.95
CA LEU A 266 2.32 -14.76 -15.77
C LEU A 266 2.58 -14.14 -17.14
N LEU A 267 2.01 -12.97 -17.40
CA LEU A 267 2.11 -12.27 -18.68
C LEU A 267 3.21 -11.19 -18.60
N LEU A 268 4.26 -11.32 -19.42
CA LEU A 268 5.40 -10.39 -19.43
C LEU A 268 5.57 -9.75 -20.81
N ASN A 269 4.85 -8.65 -21.06
CA ASN A 269 4.70 -8.05 -22.39
C ASN A 269 4.09 -9.05 -23.39
N GLU A 270 3.04 -9.71 -22.94
CA GLU A 270 2.38 -10.84 -23.59
C GLU A 270 0.86 -10.67 -23.51
N THR A 271 0.14 -11.34 -24.40
CA THR A 271 -1.33 -11.40 -24.38
C THR A 271 -1.81 -12.84 -24.41
N GLU A 272 -2.95 -13.05 -23.77
CA GLU A 272 -3.73 -14.27 -23.92
C GLU A 272 -5.15 -13.96 -24.39
N ILE A 273 -5.66 -14.75 -25.34
CA ILE A 273 -7.01 -14.62 -25.87
C ILE A 273 -7.90 -15.65 -25.15
N ILE A 274 -8.99 -15.17 -24.57
CA ILE A 274 -10.03 -16.02 -23.99
C ILE A 274 -11.19 -16.08 -24.97
N GLU A 275 -11.57 -17.29 -25.35
CA GLU A 275 -12.69 -17.57 -26.23
C GLU A 275 -13.89 -18.09 -25.44
N LYS A 276 -15.08 -17.59 -25.77
CA LYS A 276 -16.36 -18.09 -25.27
C LYS A 276 -17.42 -17.91 -26.36
N GLU A 277 -18.11 -18.99 -26.73
CA GLU A 277 -19.18 -18.98 -27.74
C GLU A 277 -18.73 -18.33 -29.07
N ASN A 278 -17.53 -18.67 -29.56
CA ASN A 278 -16.88 -18.10 -30.75
C ASN A 278 -16.64 -16.58 -30.70
N GLN A 279 -16.65 -15.99 -29.50
CA GLN A 279 -16.31 -14.59 -29.26
C GLN A 279 -15.07 -14.50 -28.38
N ASN A 280 -14.27 -13.46 -28.61
CA ASN A 280 -12.95 -13.33 -28.01
C ASN A 280 -12.79 -12.03 -27.23
N ILE A 281 -12.09 -12.12 -26.10
CA ILE A 281 -11.48 -10.97 -25.42
C ILE A 281 -9.98 -11.23 -25.26
N ALA A 282 -9.19 -10.17 -25.16
CA ALA A 282 -7.76 -10.27 -24.90
C ALA A 282 -7.43 -9.82 -23.47
N ILE A 283 -6.62 -10.61 -22.78
CA ILE A 283 -5.97 -10.26 -21.52
C ILE A 283 -4.52 -9.91 -21.85
N VAL A 284 -4.20 -8.63 -21.80
CA VAL A 284 -2.89 -8.07 -22.12
C VAL A 284 -2.14 -7.87 -20.81
N GLY A 285 -0.88 -8.29 -20.71
CA GLY A 285 -0.05 -8.04 -19.54
C GLY A 285 1.29 -7.43 -19.93
N VAL A 286 1.65 -6.31 -19.29
CA VAL A 286 2.97 -5.69 -19.46
C VAL A 286 3.83 -5.91 -18.23
N GLU A 287 5.14 -5.91 -18.45
CA GLU A 287 6.12 -5.83 -17.37
C GLU A 287 6.07 -4.47 -16.65
N ASN A 288 6.86 -4.31 -15.59
CA ASN A 288 6.80 -3.12 -14.74
C ASN A 288 6.96 -1.81 -15.54
N TRP A 289 6.08 -0.87 -15.26
CA TRP A 289 6.16 0.52 -15.72
C TRP A 289 6.52 1.45 -14.56
N GLY A 290 6.71 2.73 -14.84
CA GLY A 290 6.78 3.79 -13.85
C GLY A 290 7.77 4.88 -14.23
N ASN A 291 7.56 6.07 -13.67
CA ASN A 291 8.51 7.16 -13.81
C ASN A 291 9.75 6.95 -12.93
N PRO A 292 10.93 7.50 -13.29
CA PRO A 292 12.11 7.45 -12.43
C PRO A 292 11.76 7.80 -10.97
N PRO A 293 12.19 6.99 -9.98
CA PRO A 293 13.26 5.98 -10.06
C PRO A 293 12.79 4.56 -10.43
N PHE A 294 11.52 4.36 -10.79
CA PHE A 294 11.02 3.05 -11.20
C PHE A 294 11.55 2.69 -12.59
N LYS A 295 11.98 1.44 -12.78
CA LYS A 295 12.49 0.97 -14.06
C LYS A 295 11.35 0.58 -14.98
N GLN A 296 11.46 0.95 -16.24
CA GLN A 296 10.52 0.57 -17.29
C GLN A 296 11.03 -0.69 -17.99
N TYR A 297 10.28 -1.76 -17.81
CA TYR A 297 10.44 -3.03 -18.52
C TYR A 297 9.23 -3.32 -19.43
N GLY A 298 8.11 -2.61 -19.20
CA GLY A 298 6.90 -2.70 -19.99
C GLY A 298 7.14 -2.33 -21.46
N ASN A 299 6.52 -3.10 -22.36
CA ASN A 299 6.45 -2.84 -23.78
C ASN A 299 5.03 -3.16 -24.25
N LEU A 300 4.18 -2.12 -24.27
CA LEU A 300 2.77 -2.26 -24.60
C LEU A 300 2.57 -2.65 -26.07
N GLN A 301 3.37 -2.11 -26.99
CA GLN A 301 3.29 -2.45 -28.41
C GLN A 301 3.50 -3.95 -28.63
N LYS A 302 4.56 -4.51 -28.05
CA LYS A 302 4.84 -5.94 -28.11
C LYS A 302 3.70 -6.77 -27.51
N ALA A 303 3.17 -6.35 -26.36
CA ALA A 303 2.08 -7.06 -25.72
C ALA A 303 0.81 -7.09 -26.60
N LEU A 304 0.59 -6.06 -27.43
CA LEU A 304 -0.58 -5.93 -28.29
C LEU A 304 -0.46 -6.61 -29.66
N GLU A 305 0.71 -7.13 -30.03
CA GLU A 305 0.93 -7.82 -31.30
C GLU A 305 -0.08 -8.97 -31.50
N GLY A 306 -0.79 -8.99 -32.63
CA GLY A 306 -1.77 -10.04 -32.96
C GLY A 306 -3.15 -9.84 -32.31
N THR A 307 -3.39 -8.70 -31.67
CA THR A 307 -4.67 -8.39 -31.00
C THR A 307 -5.53 -7.38 -31.76
N GLU A 308 -5.14 -7.02 -32.98
CA GLU A 308 -5.74 -5.93 -33.77
C GLU A 308 -7.23 -6.17 -34.02
N GLN A 309 -7.62 -7.42 -34.26
CA GLN A 309 -9.01 -7.84 -34.53
C GLN A 309 -9.83 -8.13 -33.27
N ILE A 310 -9.23 -8.08 -32.08
CA ILE A 310 -9.93 -8.38 -30.82
C ILE A 310 -10.65 -7.13 -30.31
N PRO A 311 -11.99 -7.15 -30.21
CA PRO A 311 -12.78 -5.94 -29.98
C PRO A 311 -12.74 -5.44 -28.53
N PHE A 312 -12.31 -6.28 -27.58
CA PHE A 312 -12.30 -5.96 -26.16
C PHE A 312 -11.02 -6.47 -25.50
N LYS A 313 -10.27 -5.55 -24.89
CA LYS A 313 -8.98 -5.83 -24.25
C LYS A 313 -8.99 -5.36 -22.81
N ILE A 314 -8.52 -6.21 -21.91
CA ILE A 314 -8.23 -5.89 -20.51
C ILE A 314 -6.73 -5.89 -20.32
N LEU A 315 -6.15 -4.76 -19.92
CA LEU A 315 -4.73 -4.61 -19.64
C LEU A 315 -4.45 -4.78 -18.15
N LEU A 316 -3.48 -5.63 -17.82
CA LEU A 316 -2.87 -5.74 -16.50
C LEU A 316 -1.54 -4.96 -16.54
N SER A 317 -1.43 -3.92 -15.72
CA SER A 317 -0.21 -3.11 -15.62
C SER A 317 -0.07 -2.57 -14.21
N HIS A 318 1.04 -2.85 -13.54
CA HIS A 318 1.19 -2.59 -12.11
C HIS A 318 1.10 -1.10 -11.75
N ASP A 319 1.88 -0.24 -12.40
CA ASP A 319 1.91 1.22 -12.12
C ASP A 319 0.79 1.95 -12.89
N PRO A 320 -0.11 2.68 -12.20
CA PRO A 320 -1.19 3.41 -12.85
C PRO A 320 -0.73 4.61 -13.71
N SER A 321 0.54 5.03 -13.66
CA SER A 321 1.06 6.07 -14.56
C SER A 321 1.15 5.59 -16.01
N HIS A 322 1.24 4.28 -16.24
CA HIS A 322 1.25 3.70 -17.59
C HIS A 322 -0.01 4.06 -18.38
N TRP A 323 -1.17 4.12 -17.71
CA TRP A 323 -2.44 4.38 -18.37
C TRP A 323 -2.49 5.73 -19.10
N PRO A 324 -2.25 6.89 -18.47
CA PRO A 324 -2.22 8.17 -19.17
C PRO A 324 -0.99 8.35 -20.09
N GLU A 325 0.06 7.55 -19.94
CA GLU A 325 1.31 7.73 -20.71
C GLU A 325 1.32 6.94 -22.03
N GLU A 326 0.79 5.70 -22.05
CA GLU A 326 0.81 4.85 -23.25
C GLU A 326 -0.55 4.30 -23.68
N VAL A 327 -1.56 4.31 -22.79
CA VAL A 327 -2.82 3.57 -23.06
C VAL A 327 -3.92 4.48 -23.58
N ILE A 328 -4.19 5.58 -22.86
CA ILE A 328 -5.22 6.54 -23.22
C ILE A 328 -4.86 7.18 -24.56
N GLU A 329 -5.84 7.36 -25.45
CA GLU A 329 -5.70 8.00 -26.78
C GLU A 329 -4.87 7.22 -27.81
N HIS A 330 -4.04 6.27 -27.40
CA HIS A 330 -3.15 5.50 -28.28
C HIS A 330 -3.64 4.08 -28.57
N THR A 331 -4.62 3.57 -27.81
CA THR A 331 -5.07 2.18 -27.91
C THR A 331 -6.59 2.04 -27.82
N ASN A 332 -7.11 0.86 -28.17
CA ASN A 332 -8.51 0.47 -27.94
C ASN A 332 -8.69 -0.41 -26.68
N ILE A 333 -7.78 -0.29 -25.71
CA ILE A 333 -7.89 -1.02 -24.44
C ILE A 333 -9.07 -0.47 -23.63
N ALA A 334 -10.01 -1.33 -23.29
CA ALA A 334 -11.24 -0.92 -22.62
C ALA A 334 -11.06 -0.75 -21.11
N LEU A 335 -10.26 -1.62 -20.48
CA LEU A 335 -10.07 -1.66 -19.04
C LEU A 335 -8.60 -1.92 -18.69
N THR A 336 -7.98 -1.01 -17.95
CA THR A 336 -6.65 -1.18 -17.36
C THR A 336 -6.77 -1.40 -15.86
N LEU A 337 -6.06 -2.40 -15.34
CA LEU A 337 -6.05 -2.79 -13.94
C LEU A 337 -4.65 -2.62 -13.37
N SER A 338 -4.55 -1.81 -12.32
CA SER A 338 -3.29 -1.42 -11.67
C SER A 338 -3.34 -1.51 -10.15
N GLY A 339 -2.17 -1.38 -9.51
CA GLY A 339 -1.98 -1.40 -8.07
C GLY A 339 -0.99 -0.32 -7.62
N HIS A 340 0.13 -0.73 -7.03
CA HIS A 340 1.36 0.04 -6.77
C HIS A 340 1.27 1.10 -5.67
N THR A 341 0.21 1.90 -5.67
CA THR A 341 0.18 3.14 -4.87
C THR A 341 -0.20 2.92 -3.41
N HIS A 342 -0.92 1.82 -3.12
CA HIS A 342 -1.53 1.49 -1.83
C HIS A 342 -2.41 2.59 -1.19
N GLY A 343 -2.68 3.69 -1.89
CA GLY A 343 -3.15 4.91 -1.25
C GLY A 343 -2.21 5.43 -0.14
N MET A 344 -0.89 5.18 -0.23
CA MET A 344 0.08 5.36 0.88
C MET A 344 -0.34 4.68 2.19
N GLN A 345 -1.24 3.71 2.12
CA GLN A 345 -1.85 3.04 3.27
C GLN A 345 -2.58 3.97 4.25
N ALA A 346 -2.88 5.21 3.82
CA ALA A 346 -3.53 6.22 4.61
C ALA A 346 -4.48 7.05 3.74
N ALA A 347 -5.75 7.12 4.14
CA ALA A 347 -6.73 8.01 3.53
C ALA A 347 -7.76 8.50 4.55
N PHE A 348 -8.29 9.67 4.26
CA PHE A 348 -9.45 10.23 4.93
C PHE A 348 -10.59 10.25 3.93
N LYS A 349 -11.72 9.64 4.32
CA LYS A 349 -12.93 9.62 3.51
C LYS A 349 -14.04 10.37 4.24
N LEU A 350 -14.55 11.42 3.61
CA LEU A 350 -15.68 12.20 4.11
C LEU A 350 -16.74 12.30 3.01
N LYS A 351 -17.87 11.63 3.21
CA LYS A 351 -18.95 11.49 2.22
C LYS A 351 -18.38 11.00 0.88
N ASN A 352 -18.53 11.81 -0.18
CA ASN A 352 -18.09 11.49 -1.54
C ASN A 352 -16.65 11.97 -1.84
N LYS A 353 -15.94 12.53 -0.86
CA LYS A 353 -14.56 12.98 -1.01
C LYS A 353 -13.62 12.00 -0.32
N GLU A 354 -12.57 11.61 -1.04
CA GLU A 354 -11.46 10.79 -0.54
C GLU A 354 -10.17 11.58 -0.72
N TRP A 355 -9.34 11.64 0.32
CA TRP A 355 -8.03 12.27 0.30
C TRP A 355 -7.00 11.29 0.86
N SER A 356 -5.82 11.27 0.24
CA SER A 356 -4.66 10.52 0.72
C SER A 356 -3.40 11.33 0.40
N PRO A 357 -2.34 11.28 1.22
CA PRO A 357 -1.08 11.95 0.90
C PRO A 357 -0.49 11.55 -0.47
N ILE A 358 -0.83 10.35 -0.97
CA ILE A 358 -0.35 9.87 -2.27
C ILE A 358 -0.78 10.76 -3.45
N LYS A 359 -1.87 11.54 -3.30
CA LYS A 359 -2.44 12.38 -4.37
C LYS A 359 -1.47 13.44 -4.89
N TYR A 360 -0.48 13.81 -4.08
CA TYR A 360 0.54 14.80 -4.46
C TYR A 360 1.66 14.20 -5.31
N LYS A 361 1.70 12.86 -5.42
CA LYS A 361 2.63 12.13 -6.28
C LYS A 361 1.92 11.45 -7.47
N TYR A 362 0.72 10.92 -7.27
CA TYR A 362 -0.05 10.23 -8.31
C TYR A 362 -1.41 10.88 -8.51
N LYS A 363 -1.74 11.18 -9.78
CA LYS A 363 -3.08 11.66 -10.17
C LYS A 363 -4.13 10.55 -10.00
N HIS A 364 -3.79 9.32 -10.41
CA HIS A 364 -4.61 8.12 -10.26
C HIS A 364 -4.01 7.23 -9.18
N TRP A 365 -4.72 7.06 -8.05
CA TRP A 365 -4.14 6.41 -6.87
C TRP A 365 -5.08 5.46 -6.12
N ALA A 366 -6.37 5.49 -6.40
CA ALA A 366 -7.30 4.47 -5.90
C ALA A 366 -8.64 4.54 -6.63
N GLY A 367 -9.27 3.38 -6.82
CA GLY A 367 -10.62 3.28 -7.40
C GLY A 367 -10.65 3.42 -8.92
N LEU A 368 -11.85 3.71 -9.42
CA LEU A 368 -12.16 3.77 -10.85
C LEU A 368 -11.96 5.17 -11.41
N TYR A 369 -11.32 5.25 -12.57
CA TYR A 369 -11.17 6.43 -13.41
C TYR A 369 -11.65 6.10 -14.82
N GLU A 370 -12.16 7.08 -15.53
CA GLU A 370 -12.67 6.95 -16.89
C GLU A 370 -12.23 8.15 -17.72
N GLN A 371 -11.71 7.87 -18.92
CA GLN A 371 -11.40 8.88 -19.93
C GLN A 371 -11.58 8.26 -21.31
N ASN A 372 -12.28 8.95 -22.22
CA ASN A 372 -12.46 8.51 -23.61
C ASN A 372 -13.02 7.08 -23.77
N ASN A 373 -13.98 6.67 -22.91
CA ASN A 373 -14.54 5.30 -22.82
C ASN A 373 -13.52 4.20 -22.45
N GLN A 374 -12.33 4.56 -22.00
CA GLN A 374 -11.35 3.66 -21.41
C GLN A 374 -11.39 3.83 -19.89
N PHE A 375 -11.24 2.72 -19.17
CA PHE A 375 -11.30 2.71 -17.71
C PHE A 375 -9.94 2.33 -17.13
N LEU A 376 -9.59 2.96 -16.01
CA LEU A 376 -8.50 2.52 -15.15
C LEU A 376 -9.07 2.19 -13.77
N TYR A 377 -8.74 1.01 -13.25
CA TYR A 377 -8.97 0.68 -11.85
C TYR A 377 -7.64 0.55 -11.10
N VAL A 378 -7.46 1.38 -10.07
CA VAL A 378 -6.29 1.33 -9.19
C VAL A 378 -6.67 0.65 -7.88
N ASN A 379 -6.19 -0.57 -7.69
CA ASN A 379 -6.40 -1.36 -6.49
C ASN A 379 -5.56 -0.83 -5.32
N ARG A 380 -6.12 -0.80 -4.10
CA ARG A 380 -5.44 -0.28 -2.91
C ARG A 380 -4.43 -1.26 -2.30
N GLY A 381 -4.22 -2.41 -2.91
CA GLY A 381 -3.35 -3.48 -2.45
C GLY A 381 -3.98 -4.30 -1.30
N LEU A 382 -3.68 -5.59 -1.26
CA LEU A 382 -4.15 -6.51 -0.20
C LEU A 382 -3.15 -6.59 0.96
N GLY A 383 -1.87 -6.31 0.71
CA GLY A 383 -0.79 -6.33 1.69
C GLY A 383 -0.49 -4.97 2.29
N TRP A 384 0.75 -4.81 2.74
CA TRP A 384 1.33 -3.55 3.23
C TRP A 384 2.86 -3.60 3.11
N LEU A 385 3.48 -2.45 2.96
CA LEU A 385 4.92 -2.27 2.81
C LEU A 385 5.39 -1.04 3.62
N GLY A 386 6.50 -1.20 4.32
CA GLY A 386 7.10 -0.11 5.10
C GLY A 386 6.29 0.21 6.36
N PHE A 387 5.26 1.06 6.27
CA PHE A 387 4.40 1.34 7.43
C PHE A 387 3.53 0.10 7.72
N PRO A 388 3.54 -0.48 8.92
CA PRO A 388 2.83 -1.73 9.20
C PRO A 388 1.35 -1.53 9.54
N GLY A 389 0.68 -0.55 8.93
CA GLY A 389 -0.72 -0.21 9.24
C GLY A 389 -1.52 0.28 8.05
N ARG A 390 -2.86 0.27 8.18
CA ARG A 390 -3.80 0.84 7.22
C ARG A 390 -4.73 1.83 7.93
N LEU A 391 -4.73 3.11 7.54
CA LEU A 391 -5.52 4.17 8.16
C LEU A 391 -6.57 4.67 7.17
N GLY A 392 -7.85 4.31 7.35
CA GLY A 392 -8.91 4.66 6.39
C GLY A 392 -8.73 4.07 4.98
N MET A 393 -7.66 3.31 4.73
CA MET A 393 -7.29 2.70 3.46
C MET A 393 -7.23 1.17 3.60
N ARG A 394 -8.39 0.53 3.78
CA ARG A 394 -8.48 -0.91 4.05
C ARG A 394 -7.88 -1.74 2.90
N PRO A 395 -7.28 -2.90 3.19
CA PRO A 395 -6.80 -3.80 2.15
C PRO A 395 -7.94 -4.26 1.24
N GLU A 396 -7.71 -4.25 -0.06
CA GLU A 396 -8.79 -4.32 -1.05
C GLU A 396 -8.81 -5.62 -1.84
N ILE A 397 -10.03 -6.15 -2.01
CA ILE A 397 -10.40 -7.15 -3.02
C ILE A 397 -11.43 -6.46 -3.90
N THR A 398 -11.24 -6.42 -5.22
CA THR A 398 -12.19 -5.77 -6.13
C THR A 398 -12.91 -6.82 -6.95
N LEU A 399 -14.23 -6.89 -6.85
CA LEU A 399 -15.08 -7.64 -7.78
C LEU A 399 -15.62 -6.66 -8.84
N MET A 400 -15.26 -6.91 -10.08
CA MET A 400 -15.76 -6.22 -11.26
C MET A 400 -16.74 -7.12 -12.01
N GLU A 401 -17.94 -6.61 -12.28
CA GLU A 401 -18.92 -7.26 -13.15
C GLU A 401 -18.99 -6.48 -14.47
N LEU A 402 -18.57 -7.12 -15.56
CA LEU A 402 -18.56 -6.50 -16.89
C LEU A 402 -19.92 -6.69 -17.57
N LYS A 403 -20.53 -5.60 -18.02
CA LYS A 403 -21.85 -5.61 -18.66
C LYS A 403 -21.76 -5.06 -20.07
N LYS A 404 -22.45 -5.73 -20.99
CA LYS A 404 -22.78 -5.15 -22.30
C LYS A 404 -23.72 -3.96 -22.06
N ALA A 405 -23.34 -2.79 -22.59
CA ALA A 405 -24.13 -1.56 -22.49
C ALA A 405 -25.32 -1.55 -23.44
#